data_AF-A0A7S1U7A8-F1
#
_entry.id   AF-A0A7S1U7A8-F1
#
_cell.length_a   1.000
_cell.length_b   1.000
_cell.length_c   1.000
_cell.angle_alpha   90.00
_cell.angle_beta   90.00
_cell.angle_gamma   90.00
#
_symmetry.space_group_name_H-M   'P 1'
#
loop_
_entity.id
_entity.type
_entity.pdbx_description
1 polymer ?
#
loop_
_entity_poly.entity_id
_entity_poly.type
_entity_poly.pdbx_seq_one_letter_code
_entity_poly.pdbx_strand_id
1 'polypeptide(L)'
;GGGGGGGAEDSAAPEAFDAAAEIRRLQVQLGEERALRREAERRELQYRRKLEESIASPAELSSSGMGLHFGEELRISFTSFTIGDVGLFMVTPGNHYLAFNVGAPRHFVAPESAALIGRDKYFTPYYILGRITDILRKTAGAPGDAQSNPFGLSEGDDFHMVSVESITEELMELVEA
;
A
#
# COMPACT_ATOMS: atom_id res chain seq x y z
N GLY A 1 -29.82 21.13 87.05
CA GLY A 1 -30.37 20.54 85.82
C GLY A 1 -31.32 21.54 85.20
N GLY A 2 -31.47 21.67 83.90
CA GLY A 2 -30.88 21.03 82.74
C GLY A 2 -31.40 21.79 81.53
N GLY A 3 -30.63 21.85 80.45
CA GLY A 3 -31.05 22.52 79.21
C GLY A 3 -30.13 22.07 78.09
N GLY A 4 -30.54 21.03 77.37
CA GLY A 4 -29.90 20.58 76.13
C GLY A 4 -30.85 20.85 74.98
N GLY A 5 -30.52 21.84 74.16
CA GLY A 5 -31.23 22.16 72.92
C GLY A 5 -30.88 21.16 71.82
N GLY A 6 -31.90 20.68 71.12
CA GLY A 6 -31.78 19.96 69.86
C GLY A 6 -32.29 20.81 68.70
N GLY A 7 -31.71 20.57 67.52
CA GLY A 7 -32.07 21.17 66.24
C GLY A 7 -30.81 21.66 65.51
N ALA A 8 -30.50 21.27 64.29
CA ALA A 8 -31.32 20.69 63.24
C ALA A 8 -30.43 19.81 62.33
N GLU A 9 -30.97 18.66 61.92
CA GLU A 9 -30.41 17.86 60.83
C GLU A 9 -31.04 18.32 59.52
N ASP A 10 -30.21 18.89 58.65
CA ASP A 10 -30.54 19.29 57.29
C ASP A 10 -30.50 18.02 56.42
N SER A 11 -31.67 17.47 56.08
CA SER A 11 -31.80 16.27 55.25
C SER A 11 -32.16 16.67 53.82
N ALA A 12 -31.14 16.76 52.96
CA ALA A 12 -31.32 16.88 51.52
C ALA A 12 -31.93 15.59 50.97
N ALA A 13 -33.13 15.68 50.38
CA ALA A 13 -33.80 14.56 49.71
C ALA A 13 -33.00 14.13 48.46
N PRO A 14 -32.90 12.82 48.17
CA PRO A 14 -32.23 12.34 46.95
C PRO A 14 -33.05 12.70 45.71
N GLU A 15 -32.41 13.24 44.67
CA GLU A 15 -33.04 13.54 43.39
C GLU A 15 -33.68 12.26 42.81
N ALA A 16 -34.98 12.32 42.55
CA ALA A 16 -35.71 11.19 41.99
C ALA A 16 -35.26 10.93 40.55
N PHE A 17 -34.77 9.72 40.28
CA PHE A 17 -34.41 9.25 38.94
C PHE A 17 -35.66 9.24 38.03
N ASP A 18 -35.75 10.21 37.11
CA ASP A 18 -36.82 10.25 36.11
C ASP A 18 -36.52 9.28 34.96
N ALA A 19 -36.94 8.03 35.16
CA ALA A 19 -36.82 6.97 34.17
C ALA A 19 -37.46 7.34 32.81
N ALA A 20 -38.50 8.18 32.79
CA ALA A 20 -39.14 8.58 31.54
C ALA A 20 -38.29 9.58 30.75
N ALA A 21 -37.56 10.47 31.43
CA ALA A 21 -36.58 11.34 30.79
C ALA A 21 -35.42 10.54 30.20
N GLU A 22 -34.94 9.52 30.91
CA GLU A 22 -33.82 8.69 30.44
C GLU A 22 -34.19 7.80 29.26
N ILE A 23 -35.38 7.19 29.26
CA ILE A 23 -35.90 6.42 28.12
C ILE A 23 -36.01 7.30 26.86
N ARG A 24 -36.46 8.55 26.99
CA ARG A 24 -36.53 9.48 25.85
C ARG A 24 -35.15 9.79 25.28
N ARG A 25 -34.14 9.99 26.13
CA ARG A 25 -32.76 10.23 25.69
C ARG A 25 -32.20 9.03 24.92
N LEU A 26 -32.38 7.82 25.45
CA LEU A 26 -31.90 6.60 24.80
C LEU A 26 -32.60 6.33 23.46
N GLN A 27 -33.89 6.64 23.35
CA GLN A 27 -34.62 6.52 22.08
C GLN A 27 -34.11 7.48 21.00
N VAL A 28 -33.70 8.70 21.38
CA VAL A 28 -33.07 9.66 20.46
C VAL A 28 -31.71 9.15 19.99
N GLN A 29 -30.85 8.74 20.93
CA GLN A 29 -29.52 8.19 20.61
C GLN A 29 -29.59 6.98 19.68
N LEU A 30 -30.52 6.05 19.94
CA LEU A 30 -30.73 4.88 19.08
C LEU A 30 -31.23 5.28 17.68
N GLY A 31 -31.98 6.37 17.57
CA GLY A 31 -32.41 6.93 16.29
C GLY A 31 -31.24 7.48 15.47
N GLU A 32 -30.35 8.22 16.13
CA GLU A 32 -29.14 8.79 15.52
C GLU A 32 -28.16 7.71 15.06
N GLU A 33 -27.92 6.69 15.88
CA GLU A 33 -27.05 5.56 15.53
C GLU A 33 -27.56 4.78 14.31
N ARG A 34 -28.88 4.57 14.24
CA ARG A 34 -29.52 3.94 13.08
C ARG A 34 -29.42 4.79 11.82
N ALA A 35 -29.49 6.12 11.94
CA ALA A 35 -29.32 7.01 10.80
C ALA A 35 -27.88 6.97 10.26
N LEU A 36 -26.88 7.05 11.16
CA LEU A 36 -25.46 6.95 10.81
C LEU A 36 -25.13 5.62 10.12
N ARG A 37 -25.63 4.50 10.64
CA ARG A 37 -25.42 3.19 10.04
C ARG A 37 -25.99 3.09 8.62
N ARG A 38 -27.19 3.63 8.40
CA ARG A 38 -27.80 3.67 7.06
C ARG A 38 -27.00 4.54 6.09
N GLU A 39 -26.43 5.64 6.57
CA GLU A 39 -25.59 6.51 5.73
C GLU A 39 -24.26 5.82 5.36
N ALA A 40 -23.62 5.13 6.30
CA ALA A 40 -22.43 4.33 6.05
C ALA A 40 -22.69 3.21 5.03
N GLU A 41 -23.78 2.46 5.18
CA GLU A 41 -24.18 1.41 4.23
C GLU A 41 -24.44 1.99 2.83
N ARG A 42 -25.07 3.18 2.73
CA ARG A 42 -25.25 3.87 1.43
C ARG A 42 -23.93 4.30 0.81
N ARG A 43 -22.98 4.78 1.60
CA ARG A 43 -21.65 5.20 1.13
C ARG A 43 -20.84 4.00 0.65
N GLU A 44 -20.90 2.88 1.36
CA GLU A 44 -20.26 1.63 0.95
C GLU A 44 -20.87 1.08 -0.35
N LEU A 45 -22.20 1.06 -0.45
CA LEU A 45 -22.90 0.69 -1.69
C LEU A 45 -22.52 1.60 -2.86
N GLN A 46 -22.41 2.90 -2.63
CA GLN A 46 -21.95 3.83 -3.68
C GLN A 46 -20.50 3.57 -4.08
N TYR A 47 -19.61 3.29 -3.13
CA TYR A 47 -18.23 2.96 -3.43
C TYR A 47 -18.11 1.65 -4.21
N ARG A 48 -18.80 0.60 -3.76
CA ARG A 48 -18.84 -0.69 -4.46
C ARG A 48 -19.44 -0.57 -5.86
N ARG A 49 -20.52 0.20 -6.02
CA ARG A 49 -21.13 0.45 -7.33
C ARG A 49 -20.17 1.22 -8.25
N LYS A 50 -19.46 2.23 -7.77
CA LYS A 50 -18.43 2.92 -8.56
C LYS A 50 -17.31 1.97 -8.96
N LEU A 51 -16.91 1.07 -8.07
CA LEU A 51 -15.91 0.04 -8.34
C LEU A 51 -16.42 -0.94 -9.41
N GLU A 52 -17.66 -1.43 -9.30
CA GLU A 52 -18.29 -2.32 -10.28
C GLU A 52 -18.53 -1.63 -11.63
N GLU A 53 -18.95 -0.37 -11.64
CA GLU A 53 -19.07 0.46 -12.86
C GLU A 53 -17.69 0.69 -13.50
N SER A 54 -16.60 0.73 -12.72
CA SER A 54 -15.23 0.77 -13.26
C SER A 54 -14.71 -0.60 -13.74
N ILE A 55 -15.35 -1.71 -13.35
CA ILE A 55 -14.87 -3.08 -13.58
C ILE A 55 -15.76 -3.88 -14.56
N ALA A 56 -16.97 -3.44 -14.89
CA ALA A 56 -17.80 -4.07 -15.93
C ALA A 56 -17.43 -3.50 -17.32
N SER A 57 -17.03 -4.26 -18.36
CA SER A 57 -17.21 -5.68 -18.70
C SER A 57 -15.96 -6.24 -19.42
N PRO A 58 -15.41 -7.41 -19.05
CA PRO A 58 -14.33 -8.08 -19.79
C PRO A 58 -14.69 -8.47 -21.23
N ALA A 59 -15.99 -8.55 -21.56
CA ALA A 59 -16.46 -9.05 -22.85
C ALA A 59 -16.58 -7.96 -23.94
N GLU A 60 -16.71 -6.67 -23.56
CA GLU A 60 -16.82 -5.58 -24.55
C GLU A 60 -15.49 -4.86 -24.84
N LEU A 61 -14.44 -5.19 -24.08
CA LEU A 61 -13.08 -4.64 -24.24
C LEU A 61 -12.31 -5.21 -25.44
N SER A 62 -12.85 -6.20 -26.16
CA SER A 62 -12.19 -6.75 -27.37
C SER A 62 -12.58 -6.06 -28.68
N SER A 63 -13.67 -5.28 -28.72
CA SER A 63 -14.22 -4.76 -30.00
C SER A 63 -14.22 -3.25 -30.17
N SER A 64 -13.96 -2.49 -29.11
CA SER A 64 -13.88 -1.03 -29.16
C SER A 64 -12.47 -0.64 -28.72
N GLY A 65 -11.60 -0.27 -29.66
CA GLY A 65 -10.20 0.15 -29.45
C GLY A 65 -10.04 1.46 -28.67
N MET A 66 -10.82 1.63 -27.60
CA MET A 66 -10.69 2.63 -26.55
C MET A 66 -10.98 1.94 -25.21
N GLY A 67 -10.17 0.93 -24.87
CA GLY A 67 -10.05 0.50 -23.49
C GLY A 67 -9.31 1.59 -22.71
N LEU A 68 -9.68 1.82 -21.46
CA LEU A 68 -8.78 2.50 -20.53
C LEU A 68 -7.49 1.68 -20.49
N HIS A 69 -6.43 2.17 -21.15
CA HIS A 69 -5.09 1.58 -21.20
C HIS A 69 -4.38 1.55 -19.84
N PHE A 70 -5.09 1.60 -18.71
CA PHE A 70 -4.54 1.49 -17.36
C PHE A 70 -4.34 0.03 -16.89
N GLY A 71 -4.75 -0.98 -17.68
CA GLY A 71 -4.92 -2.36 -17.20
C GLY A 71 -3.85 -3.39 -17.58
N GLU A 72 -2.96 -3.07 -18.52
CA GLU A 72 -1.86 -3.97 -18.93
C GLU A 72 -0.46 -3.37 -18.69
N GLU A 73 -0.34 -2.04 -18.64
CA GLU A 73 0.94 -1.32 -18.49
C GLU A 73 1.51 -1.30 -17.07
N LEU A 74 0.73 -1.71 -16.05
CA LEU A 74 1.13 -1.70 -14.64
C LEU A 74 0.97 -3.07 -13.95
N ARG A 75 1.19 -4.16 -14.71
CA ARG A 75 1.24 -5.52 -14.13
C ARG A 75 2.64 -5.84 -13.65
N ILE A 76 2.74 -6.43 -12.45
CA ILE A 76 4.02 -6.88 -11.90
C ILE A 76 4.39 -8.20 -12.56
N SER A 77 5.48 -8.21 -13.31
CA SER A 77 6.11 -9.41 -13.86
C SER A 77 6.93 -10.12 -12.77
N PHE A 78 6.82 -11.44 -12.69
CA PHE A 78 7.53 -12.25 -11.68
C PHE A 78 8.04 -13.61 -12.19
N THR A 79 7.61 -14.08 -13.37
CA THR A 79 8.07 -15.36 -13.95
C THR A 79 9.15 -15.19 -15.01
N SER A 80 9.23 -14.00 -15.60
CA SER A 80 10.21 -13.58 -16.59
C SER A 80 10.31 -12.06 -16.55
N PHE A 81 11.44 -11.51 -16.96
CA PHE A 81 11.67 -10.07 -16.99
C PHE A 81 12.17 -9.65 -18.37
N THR A 82 11.51 -8.66 -18.93
CA THR A 82 11.85 -8.01 -20.20
C THR A 82 11.85 -6.50 -20.03
N ILE A 83 12.50 -5.79 -20.94
CA ILE A 83 12.49 -4.32 -20.94
C ILE A 83 11.05 -3.84 -21.12
N GLY A 84 10.63 -2.92 -20.26
CA GLY A 84 9.26 -2.39 -20.18
C GLY A 84 8.39 -3.06 -19.11
N ASP A 85 8.79 -4.24 -18.59
CA ASP A 85 8.05 -4.89 -17.52
C ASP A 85 8.14 -4.10 -16.21
N VAL A 86 7.07 -4.12 -15.42
CA VAL A 86 7.12 -3.64 -14.03
C VAL A 86 7.57 -4.77 -13.12
N GLY A 87 8.64 -4.56 -12.37
CA GLY A 87 9.15 -5.51 -11.38
C GLY A 87 8.93 -5.01 -9.95
N LEU A 88 8.67 -5.95 -9.04
CA LEU A 88 8.74 -5.71 -7.59
C LEU A 88 10.10 -6.21 -7.09
N PHE A 89 10.87 -5.34 -6.47
CA PHE A 89 12.20 -5.66 -5.94
C PHE A 89 12.22 -5.44 -4.44
N MET A 90 12.75 -6.40 -3.70
CA MET A 90 12.79 -6.37 -2.24
C MET A 90 14.22 -6.34 -1.74
N VAL A 91 14.45 -5.64 -0.63
CA VAL A 91 15.77 -5.62 0.00
C VAL A 91 16.14 -7.02 0.52
N THR A 92 17.38 -7.41 0.25
CA THR A 92 18.01 -8.65 0.74
C THR A 92 18.81 -8.37 2.02
N PRO A 93 19.17 -9.40 2.80
CA PRO A 93 20.04 -9.21 3.97
C PRO A 93 21.40 -8.55 3.65
N GLY A 94 21.87 -8.66 2.40
CA GLY A 94 23.08 -7.99 1.90
C GLY A 94 22.88 -6.52 1.52
N ASN A 95 21.71 -5.93 1.80
CA ASN A 95 21.35 -4.55 1.43
C ASN A 95 21.34 -4.29 -0.10
N HIS A 96 21.04 -5.33 -0.88
CA HIS A 96 20.78 -5.24 -2.31
C HIS A 96 19.29 -5.46 -2.59
N TYR A 97 18.77 -4.93 -3.70
CA TYR A 97 17.40 -5.17 -4.11
C TYR A 97 17.33 -6.28 -5.13
N LEU A 98 16.52 -7.31 -4.85
CA LEU A 98 16.35 -8.50 -5.69
C LEU A 98 14.90 -8.60 -6.13
N ALA A 99 14.67 -8.93 -7.40
CA ALA A 99 13.32 -9.09 -7.94
C ALA A 99 12.58 -10.23 -7.24
N PHE A 100 11.33 -9.98 -6.83
CA PHE A 100 10.37 -11.00 -6.48
C PHE A 100 10.10 -11.85 -7.72
N ASN A 101 10.37 -13.16 -7.63
CA ASN A 101 10.32 -14.02 -8.81
C ASN A 101 9.88 -15.44 -8.47
N VAL A 102 9.36 -16.14 -9.48
CA VAL A 102 9.09 -17.58 -9.50
C VAL A 102 9.74 -18.16 -10.75
N GLY A 103 10.88 -18.83 -10.59
CA GLY A 103 11.60 -19.47 -11.71
C GLY A 103 12.51 -18.54 -12.54
N ALA A 104 12.62 -17.25 -12.17
CA ALA A 104 13.52 -16.28 -12.80
C ALA A 104 14.46 -15.63 -11.77
N PRO A 105 15.38 -16.41 -11.16
CA PRO A 105 16.16 -15.95 -10.02
C PRO A 105 17.24 -14.92 -10.42
N ARG A 106 17.83 -14.27 -9.41
CA ARG A 106 19.07 -13.45 -9.53
C ARG A 106 18.96 -12.21 -10.42
N HIS A 107 17.83 -11.51 -10.39
CA HIS A 107 17.64 -10.19 -11.01
C HIS A 107 17.81 -9.10 -9.96
N PHE A 108 19.01 -8.52 -9.89
CA PHE A 108 19.36 -7.49 -8.92
C PHE A 108 19.19 -6.09 -9.51
N VAL A 109 18.71 -5.14 -8.70
CA VAL A 109 18.62 -3.75 -9.13
C VAL A 109 20.03 -3.15 -9.25
N ALA A 110 20.27 -2.43 -10.33
CA ALA A 110 21.53 -1.75 -10.56
C ALA A 110 21.74 -0.58 -9.55
N PRO A 111 22.99 -0.30 -9.13
CA PRO A 111 23.28 0.72 -8.12
C PRO A 111 22.72 2.11 -8.44
N GLU A 112 22.73 2.51 -9.71
CA GLU A 112 22.22 3.80 -10.17
C GLU A 112 20.70 3.93 -9.98
N SER A 113 19.94 2.86 -10.17
CA SER A 113 18.50 2.84 -9.92
C SER A 113 18.20 2.76 -8.43
N ALA A 114 19.00 2.03 -7.66
CA ALA A 114 18.88 2.01 -6.20
C ALA A 114 19.16 3.39 -5.58
N ALA A 115 19.96 4.25 -6.21
CA ALA A 115 20.19 5.62 -5.74
C ALA A 115 18.95 6.53 -5.79
N LEU A 116 17.85 6.08 -6.43
CA LEU A 116 16.56 6.78 -6.47
C LEU A 116 15.67 6.53 -5.24
N ILE A 117 16.11 5.69 -4.29
CA ILE A 117 15.37 5.46 -3.04
C ILE A 117 15.09 6.78 -2.31
N GLY A 118 13.84 6.96 -1.90
CA GLY A 118 13.32 8.15 -1.23
C GLY A 118 12.99 9.31 -2.17
N ARG A 119 13.20 9.17 -3.49
CA ARG A 119 12.82 10.16 -4.49
C ARG A 119 11.44 9.91 -5.10
N ASP A 120 10.92 8.69 -4.96
CA ASP A 120 9.59 8.29 -5.39
C ASP A 120 8.84 7.52 -4.30
N LYS A 121 7.51 7.59 -4.29
CA LYS A 121 6.66 6.85 -3.36
C LYS A 121 6.82 5.33 -3.44
N TYR A 122 7.24 4.81 -4.59
CA TYR A 122 7.46 3.39 -4.85
C TYR A 122 8.93 2.97 -4.75
N PHE A 123 9.84 3.91 -4.51
CA PHE A 123 11.26 3.65 -4.28
C PHE A 123 11.56 3.84 -2.79
N THR A 124 11.28 2.80 -2.00
CA THR A 124 11.43 2.84 -0.54
C THR A 124 12.65 2.01 -0.10
N PRO A 125 13.13 2.19 1.15
CA PRO A 125 14.20 1.34 1.70
C PRO A 125 13.84 -0.16 1.82
N TYR A 126 12.55 -0.52 1.70
CA TYR A 126 12.08 -1.89 1.87
C TYR A 126 11.78 -2.58 0.54
N TYR A 127 11.26 -1.80 -0.41
CA TYR A 127 10.91 -2.27 -1.74
C TYR A 127 11.06 -1.18 -2.78
N ILE A 128 11.32 -1.61 -4.01
CA ILE A 128 11.27 -0.80 -5.22
C ILE A 128 10.20 -1.41 -6.13
N LEU A 129 9.25 -0.60 -6.58
CA LEU A 129 8.33 -0.98 -7.65
C LEU A 129 8.62 -0.06 -8.84
N GLY A 130 9.15 -0.63 -9.91
CA GLY A 130 9.74 0.14 -11.01
C GLY A 130 9.64 -0.58 -12.35
N ARG A 131 9.71 0.20 -13.44
CA ARG A 131 9.73 -0.31 -14.82
C ARG A 131 11.16 -0.62 -15.22
N ILE A 132 11.38 -1.78 -15.81
CA ILE A 132 12.70 -2.22 -16.27
C ILE A 132 13.06 -1.47 -17.55
N THR A 133 14.21 -0.80 -17.54
CA THR A 133 14.71 -0.05 -18.70
C THR A 133 15.91 -0.74 -19.35
N ASP A 134 16.68 -1.50 -18.59
CA ASP A 134 17.81 -2.29 -19.10
C ASP A 134 18.02 -3.58 -18.30
N ILE A 135 18.55 -4.60 -18.97
CA ILE A 135 18.90 -5.90 -18.36
C ILE A 135 20.29 -6.32 -18.84
N LEU A 136 21.27 -6.27 -17.95
CA LEU A 136 22.63 -6.70 -18.21
C LEU A 136 22.92 -8.05 -17.56
N ARG A 137 23.14 -9.08 -18.39
CA ARG A 137 23.57 -10.40 -17.94
C ARG A 137 25.06 -10.40 -17.59
N LYS A 138 25.41 -10.99 -16.44
CA LYS A 138 26.78 -11.13 -15.95
C LYS A 138 26.99 -12.51 -15.34
N THR A 139 28.24 -12.88 -15.17
CA THR A 139 28.66 -14.08 -14.46
C THR A 139 29.51 -13.66 -13.27
N ALA A 140 29.22 -14.23 -12.10
CA ALA A 140 29.89 -13.92 -10.86
C ALA A 140 31.36 -14.36 -10.92
N GLY A 141 32.27 -13.43 -10.67
CA GLY A 141 33.69 -13.74 -10.50
C GLY A 141 34.00 -14.34 -9.12
N ALA A 142 35.27 -14.32 -8.76
CA ALA A 142 35.76 -14.91 -7.53
C ALA A 142 35.05 -14.36 -6.27
N PRO A 143 34.81 -15.18 -5.23
CA PRO A 143 34.20 -14.71 -4.00
C PRO A 143 35.04 -13.61 -3.35
N GLY A 144 34.38 -12.52 -2.93
CA GLY A 144 35.04 -11.37 -2.31
C GLY A 144 35.53 -10.28 -3.27
N ASP A 145 35.44 -10.50 -4.58
CA ASP A 145 35.63 -9.42 -5.55
C ASP A 145 34.34 -8.61 -5.72
N ALA A 146 34.31 -7.42 -5.10
CA ALA A 146 33.14 -6.54 -5.16
C ALA A 146 32.82 -6.00 -6.57
N GLN A 147 33.76 -6.06 -7.52
CA GLN A 147 33.52 -5.58 -8.88
C GLN A 147 32.83 -6.63 -9.74
N SER A 148 33.30 -7.87 -9.70
CA SER A 148 32.75 -8.97 -10.51
C SER A 148 31.70 -9.79 -9.78
N ASN A 149 31.62 -9.71 -8.45
CA ASN A 149 30.68 -10.44 -7.61
C ASN A 149 30.19 -9.58 -6.42
N PRO A 150 29.50 -8.45 -6.69
CA PRO A 150 29.01 -7.55 -5.64
C PRO A 150 27.96 -8.19 -4.72
N PHE A 151 27.32 -9.28 -5.16
CA PHE A 151 26.18 -9.91 -4.48
C PHE A 151 26.56 -11.17 -3.68
N GLY A 152 27.85 -11.53 -3.63
CA GLY A 152 28.33 -12.69 -2.89
C GLY A 152 27.80 -14.03 -3.41
N LEU A 153 27.63 -14.14 -4.73
CA LEU A 153 27.20 -15.36 -5.41
C LEU A 153 28.35 -16.38 -5.48
N SER A 154 28.07 -17.63 -5.86
CA SER A 154 29.14 -18.58 -6.13
C SER A 154 29.84 -18.19 -7.43
N GLU A 155 31.15 -18.39 -7.50
CA GLU A 155 31.89 -18.14 -8.73
C GLU A 155 31.32 -18.97 -9.89
N GLY A 156 31.12 -18.32 -11.04
CA GLY A 156 30.49 -18.92 -12.21
C GLY A 156 28.96 -18.85 -12.24
N ASP A 157 28.30 -18.34 -11.18
CA ASP A 157 26.85 -18.13 -11.20
C ASP A 157 26.45 -17.00 -12.16
N ASP A 158 25.50 -17.27 -13.04
CA ASP A 158 24.87 -16.22 -13.84
C ASP A 158 23.88 -15.40 -13.01
N PHE A 159 23.89 -14.09 -13.24
CA PHE A 159 22.97 -13.13 -12.66
C PHE A 159 22.66 -11.99 -13.64
N HIS A 160 21.63 -11.21 -13.31
CA HIS A 160 21.19 -10.06 -14.09
C HIS A 160 21.25 -8.81 -13.23
N MET A 161 21.80 -7.74 -13.79
CA MET A 161 21.65 -6.39 -13.27
C MET A 161 20.54 -5.69 -14.05
N VAL A 162 19.58 -5.14 -13.34
CA VAL A 162 18.36 -4.56 -13.90
C VAL A 162 18.32 -3.09 -13.54
N SER A 163 18.35 -2.22 -14.54
CA SER A 163 18.10 -0.80 -14.34
C SER A 163 16.59 -0.59 -14.39
N VAL A 164 16.09 0.18 -13.43
CA VAL A 164 14.67 0.49 -13.28
C VAL A 164 14.43 1.98 -13.12
N GLU A 165 13.28 2.42 -13.59
CA GLU A 165 12.76 3.78 -13.45
C GLU A 165 11.44 3.80 -12.69
N SER A 166 11.03 5.00 -12.28
CA SER A 166 9.75 5.20 -11.61
C SER A 166 8.58 4.91 -12.54
N ILE A 167 7.53 4.28 -12.00
CA ILE A 167 6.25 4.10 -12.68
C ILE A 167 5.27 5.26 -12.45
N THR A 168 5.70 6.32 -11.74
CA THR A 168 4.92 7.53 -11.51
C THR A 168 5.24 8.59 -12.56
N GLU A 169 4.23 9.34 -12.96
CA GLU A 169 4.41 10.50 -13.85
C GLU A 169 5.28 11.60 -13.20
N GLU A 170 5.30 11.67 -11.86
CA GLU A 170 6.03 12.67 -11.06
C GLU A 170 7.56 12.68 -11.28
N LEU A 171 8.14 11.58 -11.77
CA LEU A 171 9.57 11.49 -12.13
C LEU A 171 9.85 11.45 -13.63
N MET A 172 8.82 11.22 -14.47
CA MET A 172 8.97 11.30 -15.92
C MET A 172 9.05 12.77 -16.40
N GLU A 173 8.29 13.68 -15.77
CA GLU A 173 8.30 15.11 -16.14
C GLU A 173 9.60 15.84 -15.76
N LEU A 174 10.42 15.30 -14.85
CA LEU A 174 11.67 15.91 -14.39
C LEU A 174 12.88 15.60 -15.27
N VAL A 175 12.74 14.72 -16.26
CA VAL A 175 13.84 14.35 -17.18
C VAL A 175 13.74 15.11 -18.52
N GLU A 176 12.61 15.78 -18.78
CA GLU A 176 12.36 16.55 -20.02
C GLU A 176 12.43 18.09 -19.87
N ALA A 177 12.81 18.61 -18.68
CA ALA A 177 12.96 20.03 -18.40
C ALA A 177 14.42 20.44 -18.10
#